data_AF-V5SH98-F1
#
_entry.id   AF-V5SH98-F1
#
_cell.length_a   1.000
_cell.length_b   1.000
_cell.length_c   1.000
_cell.angle_alpha   90.00
_cell.angle_beta   90.00
_cell.angle_gamma   90.00
#
_symmetry.space_group_name_H-M   'P 1'
#
loop_
_entity.id
_entity.type
_entity.pdbx_description
1 polymer ?
#
loop_
_entity_poly.entity_id
_entity_poly.type
_entity_poly.pdbx_seq_one_letter_code
_entity_poly.pdbx_strand_id
1 'polypeptide(L)'
;MTDDDYVRKASEAKALGLTVSGLCERLVLTGKVEMSAVPTYRVMDPALFAELRRIGNNVNQLAHALNGNLPPDRGYLWNTAQQLLTMLLSEELLNQKTSSLMTRAIANDSPAPQARDVFQRSVWVHPARRTDDFP
;
A
#
# COMPACT_ATOMS: atom_id res chain seq x y z
N MET A 1 30.23 39.75 -20.28
CA MET A 1 28.76 39.72 -20.22
C MET A 1 28.36 40.97 -19.47
N THR A 2 27.60 41.86 -20.11
CA THR A 2 27.07 43.06 -19.43
C THR A 2 25.87 42.65 -18.56
N ASP A 3 25.47 43.50 -17.61
CA ASP A 3 24.33 43.20 -16.73
C ASP A 3 23.03 43.04 -17.54
N ASP A 4 22.84 43.84 -18.59
CA ASP A 4 21.70 43.73 -19.51
C ASP A 4 21.70 42.41 -20.30
N ASP A 5 22.89 41.93 -20.70
CA ASP A 5 23.04 40.63 -21.35
C ASP A 5 22.67 39.47 -20.42
N TYR A 6 23.03 39.59 -19.14
CA TYR A 6 22.69 38.57 -18.14
C TYR A 6 21.19 38.47 -17.93
N VAL A 7 20.48 39.60 -17.79
CA VAL A 7 19.02 39.63 -17.62
C VAL A 7 18.32 38.98 -18.83
N ARG A 8 18.77 39.31 -20.03
CA ARG A 8 18.24 38.70 -21.27
C ARG A 8 18.45 37.19 -21.28
N LYS A 9 19.66 36.72 -20.98
CA LYS A 9 19.97 35.27 -20.94
C LYS A 9 19.26 34.54 -19.80
N ALA A 10 19.02 35.19 -18.67
CA ALA A 10 18.22 34.66 -17.57
C ALA A 10 16.75 34.45 -17.96
N SER A 11 16.16 35.40 -18.70
CA SER A 11 14.80 35.26 -19.21
C SER A 11 14.67 34.12 -20.23
N GLU A 12 15.65 33.99 -21.12
CA GLU A 12 15.72 32.94 -22.14
C GLU A 12 15.91 31.55 -21.50
N ALA A 13 16.81 31.43 -20.52
CA ALA A 13 17.03 30.20 -19.78
C ALA A 13 15.77 29.77 -19.03
N LYS A 14 15.07 30.72 -18.39
CA LYS A 14 13.81 30.47 -17.67
C LYS A 14 12.70 29.98 -18.60
N ALA A 15 12.56 30.58 -19.79
CA ALA A 15 11.59 30.14 -20.79
C ALA A 15 11.87 28.70 -21.27
N LEU A 16 13.13 28.27 -21.24
CA LEU A 16 13.59 26.94 -21.63
C LEU A 16 13.63 25.94 -20.46
N GLY A 17 13.26 26.35 -19.24
CA GLY A 17 13.36 25.50 -18.05
C GLY A 17 14.81 25.14 -17.67
N LEU A 18 15.79 25.92 -18.12
CA LEU A 18 17.21 25.72 -17.88
C LEU A 18 17.75 26.77 -16.90
N THR A 19 18.86 26.44 -16.24
CA THR A 19 19.68 27.45 -15.57
C THR A 19 20.46 28.27 -16.60
N VAL A 20 20.87 29.48 -16.25
CA VAL A 20 21.69 30.32 -17.15
C VAL A 20 23.00 29.63 -17.52
N SER A 21 23.61 28.91 -16.57
CA SER A 21 24.78 28.09 -16.82
C SER A 21 24.50 26.94 -17.79
N GLY A 22 23.38 26.22 -17.62
CA GLY A 22 22.97 25.14 -18.53
C GLY A 22 22.60 25.64 -19.93
N LEU A 23 22.08 26.86 -20.04
CA LEU A 23 21.86 27.52 -21.33
C LEU A 23 23.19 27.84 -22.01
N CYS A 24 24.15 28.45 -21.30
CA CYS A 24 25.47 28.77 -21.84
C CYS A 24 26.25 27.51 -22.23
N GLU A 25 26.21 26.47 -21.40
CA GLU A 25 26.84 25.18 -21.68
C GLU A 25 26.30 24.56 -22.98
N ARG A 26 24.98 24.52 -23.15
CA ARG A 26 24.36 24.03 -24.39
C ARG A 26 24.70 24.90 -25.60
N LEU A 27 24.63 26.22 -25.47
CA LEU A 27 25.00 27.13 -26.57
C LEU A 27 26.45 26.94 -27.02
N VAL A 28 27.36 26.69 -26.09
CA VAL A 28 28.78 26.45 -26.39
C VAL A 28 29.00 25.06 -27.02
N LEU A 29 28.32 24.02 -26.52
CA LEU A 29 28.55 22.65 -26.97
C LEU A 29 27.82 22.30 -28.28
N THR A 30 26.58 22.77 -28.47
CA THR A 30 25.74 22.35 -29.60
C THR A 30 25.46 23.46 -30.60
N GLY A 31 25.78 24.72 -30.29
CA GLY A 31 25.56 25.89 -31.16
C GLY A 31 24.09 26.21 -31.46
N LYS A 32 23.16 25.37 -31.00
CA LYS A 32 21.70 25.48 -31.14
C LYS A 32 21.04 24.91 -29.90
N VAL A 33 20.02 25.60 -29.41
CA VAL A 33 19.14 25.09 -28.36
C VAL A 33 17.82 24.75 -29.02
N GLU A 34 17.59 23.46 -29.25
CA GLU A 34 16.29 22.99 -29.71
C GLU A 34 15.30 23.09 -28.56
N MET A 35 14.19 23.80 -28.79
CA MET A 35 13.02 23.77 -27.92
C MET A 35 12.32 22.43 -28.12
N SER A 36 12.94 21.33 -27.68
CA SER A 36 12.17 20.11 -27.49
C SER A 36 11.12 20.42 -26.43
N ALA A 37 9.86 20.13 -26.75
CA ALA A 37 8.74 20.35 -25.86
C ALA A 37 9.14 19.84 -24.47
N VAL A 38 9.23 20.75 -23.50
CA VAL A 38 9.51 20.43 -22.11
C VAL A 38 8.62 19.23 -21.82
N PRO A 39 9.17 18.06 -21.42
CA PRO A 39 8.32 16.95 -21.06
C PRO A 39 7.37 17.50 -20.02
N THR A 40 6.09 17.58 -20.36
CA THR A 40 5.06 17.99 -19.42
C THR A 40 5.07 16.92 -18.36
N TYR A 41 5.88 17.13 -17.32
CA TYR A 41 5.82 16.39 -16.09
C TYR A 41 4.39 16.60 -15.63
N ARG A 42 3.56 15.57 -15.85
CA ARG A 42 2.26 15.52 -15.21
C ARG A 42 2.56 15.70 -13.73
N VAL A 43 1.96 16.73 -13.14
CA VAL A 43 2.07 16.98 -11.71
C VAL A 43 1.76 15.65 -11.04
N MET A 44 2.78 15.05 -10.44
CA MET A 44 2.64 13.73 -9.84
C MET A 44 1.60 13.85 -8.74
N ASP A 45 0.71 12.87 -8.64
CA ASP A 45 -0.31 12.86 -7.59
C ASP A 45 0.38 13.10 -6.24
N PRO A 46 -0.01 14.16 -5.49
CA PRO A 46 0.59 14.46 -4.20
C PRO A 46 0.54 13.28 -3.22
N ALA A 47 -0.47 12.42 -3.31
CA ALA A 47 -0.55 11.20 -2.51
C ALA A 47 0.56 10.20 -2.88
N LEU A 48 0.79 9.98 -4.17
CA LEU A 48 1.89 9.14 -4.66
C LEU A 48 3.26 9.71 -4.27
N PHE A 49 3.43 11.03 -4.33
CA PHE A 49 4.67 11.68 -3.90
C PHE A 49 4.93 11.51 -2.39
N ALA A 50 3.89 11.65 -1.56
CA ALA A 50 3.98 11.42 -0.13
C ALA A 50 4.40 9.98 0.19
N GLU A 51 3.81 9.01 -0.51
CA GLU A 51 4.17 7.59 -0.36
C GLU A 51 5.60 7.31 -0.81
N LEU A 52 6.02 7.82 -1.97
CA LEU A 52 7.41 7.66 -2.43
C LEU A 52 8.42 8.30 -1.48
N ARG A 53 8.08 9.45 -0.89
CA ARG A 53 8.91 10.09 0.14
C ARG A 53 9.00 9.24 1.40
N ARG A 54 7.90 8.64 1.84
CA ARG A 54 7.88 7.74 3.00
C ARG A 54 8.76 6.52 2.76
N ILE A 55 8.64 5.90 1.59
CA ILE A 55 9.46 4.75 1.18
C ILE A 55 10.95 5.14 1.15
N GLY A 56 11.29 6.25 0.50
CA GLY A 56 12.67 6.73 0.41
C GLY A 56 13.30 6.99 1.78
N ASN A 57 12.55 7.60 2.70
CA ASN A 57 13.02 7.83 4.07
C ASN A 57 13.31 6.53 4.81
N ASN A 58 12.43 5.53 4.71
CA ASN A 58 12.61 4.23 5.36
C ASN A 58 13.84 3.50 4.82
N VAL A 59 14.05 3.52 3.50
CA VAL A 59 15.23 2.93 2.87
C VAL A 59 16.50 3.62 3.34
N ASN A 60 16.48 4.96 3.45
CA ASN A 60 17.64 5.70 3.92
C ASN A 60 17.96 5.39 5.40
N GLN A 61 16.95 5.21 6.24
CA GLN A 61 17.13 4.78 7.63
C GLN A 61 17.74 3.37 7.73
N LEU A 62 17.28 2.42 6.90
CA LEU A 62 17.86 1.09 6.82
C LEU A 62 19.32 1.15 6.35
N ALA A 63 19.62 1.96 5.34
CA ALA A 63 20.98 2.15 4.86
C ALA A 63 21.89 2.75 5.94
N HIS A 64 21.41 3.74 6.69
CA HIS A 64 22.15 4.29 7.83
C HIS A 64 22.34 3.28 8.97
N ALA A 65 21.32 2.45 9.28
CA ALA A 65 21.42 1.40 10.28
C ALA A 65 22.45 0.32 9.88
N LEU A 66 22.48 -0.05 8.59
CA LEU A 66 23.45 -1.02 8.05
C LEU A 66 24.87 -0.46 7.98
N ASN A 67 25.02 0.79 7.53
CA ASN A 67 26.33 1.46 7.42
C ASN A 67 26.89 1.91 8.78
N GLY A 68 26.03 2.06 9.79
CA GLY A 68 26.41 2.54 11.12
C GLY A 68 27.17 1.53 11.97
N ASN A 69 27.33 0.28 11.53
CA ASN A 69 28.01 -0.78 12.28
C ASN A 69 27.50 -0.97 13.73
N LEU A 70 26.32 -0.44 14.07
CA LEU A 70 25.62 -0.85 15.27
C LEU A 70 25.33 -2.33 15.08
N PRO A 71 25.61 -3.22 16.06
CA PRO A 71 25.13 -4.58 15.99
C PRO A 71 23.61 -4.45 15.87
N PRO A 72 23.01 -4.78 14.70
CA PRO A 72 21.56 -4.78 14.63
C PRO A 72 21.15 -5.74 15.72
N ASP A 73 20.23 -5.34 16.58
CA ASP A 73 19.58 -6.28 17.47
C ASP A 73 18.79 -7.23 16.53
N ARG A 74 19.51 -8.24 16.02
CA ARG A 74 19.05 -9.15 14.96
C ARG A 74 17.78 -9.82 15.43
N GLY A 75 17.66 -10.05 16.74
CA GLY A 75 16.45 -10.51 17.39
C GLY A 75 15.31 -9.51 17.21
N TYR A 76 15.50 -8.23 17.53
CA TYR A 76 14.47 -7.21 17.35
C TYR A 76 14.02 -7.07 15.89
N LEU A 77 14.96 -6.99 14.93
CA LEU A 77 14.61 -6.88 13.51
C LEU A 77 13.92 -8.15 12.98
N TRP A 78 14.39 -9.33 13.38
CA TRP A 78 13.75 -10.60 13.03
C TRP A 78 12.34 -10.69 13.60
N ASN A 79 12.17 -10.37 14.88
CA ASN A 79 10.87 -10.38 15.56
C ASN A 79 9.91 -9.39 14.90
N THR A 80 10.40 -8.19 14.53
CA THR A 80 9.60 -7.18 13.83
C THR A 80 9.20 -7.66 12.44
N ALA A 81 10.13 -8.22 11.67
CA ALA A 81 9.84 -8.76 10.34
C ALA A 81 8.87 -9.95 10.41
N GLN A 82 9.04 -10.84 11.38
CA GLN A 82 8.16 -11.98 11.61
C GLN A 82 6.74 -11.54 12.01
N GLN A 83 6.61 -10.53 12.87
CA GLN A 83 5.32 -9.95 13.24
C GLN A 83 4.61 -9.33 12.03
N LEU A 84 5.33 -8.55 11.22
CA LEU A 84 4.76 -7.94 10.01
C LEU A 84 4.31 -8.98 8.99
N LEU A 85 5.14 -10.01 8.74
CA LEU A 85 4.77 -11.12 7.84
C LEU A 85 3.55 -11.88 8.35
N THR A 86 3.49 -12.16 9.65
CA THR A 86 2.33 -12.86 10.25
C THR A 86 1.06 -12.03 10.14
N MET A 87 1.15 -10.72 10.37
CA MET A 87 0.03 -9.80 10.25
C MET A 87 -0.50 -9.76 8.81
N LEU A 88 0.38 -9.52 7.84
CA LEU A 88 0.01 -9.46 6.42
C LEU A 88 -0.59 -10.79 5.91
N LEU A 89 -0.04 -11.92 6.35
CA LEU A 89 -0.54 -13.24 5.96
C LEU A 89 -1.92 -13.51 6.59
N SER A 90 -2.15 -13.06 7.83
CA SER A 90 -3.47 -13.14 8.46
C SER A 90 -4.51 -12.26 7.77
N GLU A 91 -4.12 -11.07 7.32
CA GLU A 91 -4.98 -10.14 6.58
C GLU A 91 -5.33 -10.70 5.20
N GLU A 92 -4.35 -11.25 4.49
CA GLU A 92 -4.56 -11.90 3.20
C GLU A 92 -5.50 -13.11 3.31
N LEU A 93 -5.36 -13.94 4.36
CA LEU A 93 -6.27 -15.05 4.62
C LEU A 93 -7.70 -14.57 4.92
N LEU A 94 -7.85 -13.46 5.64
CA LEU A 94 -9.16 -12.85 5.88
C LEU A 94 -9.77 -12.32 4.57
N ASN A 95 -8.97 -11.66 3.74
CA ASN A 95 -9.40 -11.16 2.42
C ASN A 95 -9.82 -12.27 1.46
N GLN A 96 -9.12 -13.41 1.48
CA GLN A 96 -9.52 -14.59 0.71
C GLN A 96 -10.84 -15.18 1.22
N LYS A 97 -11.02 -15.29 2.54
CA LYS A 97 -12.27 -15.74 3.14
C LYS A 97 -13.44 -14.82 2.81
N THR A 98 -13.30 -13.51 2.99
CA THR A 98 -14.34 -12.53 2.65
C THR A 98 -14.68 -12.59 1.16
N SER A 99 -13.68 -12.67 0.28
CA SER A 99 -13.89 -12.82 -1.18
C SER A 99 -14.63 -14.12 -1.54
N SER A 100 -14.29 -15.24 -0.89
CA SER A 100 -14.98 -16.52 -1.08
C SER A 100 -16.44 -16.51 -0.57
N LEU A 101 -16.70 -15.80 0.53
CA LEU A 101 -18.05 -15.64 1.07
C LEU A 101 -18.90 -14.73 0.19
N MET A 102 -18.32 -13.65 -0.33
CA MET A 102 -18.99 -12.75 -1.28
C MET A 102 -19.34 -13.46 -2.59
N THR A 103 -18.44 -14.30 -3.12
CA THR A 103 -18.73 -15.12 -4.32
C THR A 103 -19.80 -16.19 -4.06
N ARG A 104 -19.85 -16.79 -2.86
CA ARG A 104 -20.93 -17.73 -2.47
C ARG A 104 -22.27 -17.05 -2.27
N ALA A 105 -22.30 -15.82 -1.75
CA ALA A 105 -23.54 -15.09 -1.52
C ALA A 105 -24.27 -14.75 -2.83
N ILE A 106 -23.54 -14.50 -3.92
CA ILE A 106 -24.11 -14.17 -5.24
C ILE A 106 -24.69 -15.42 -5.94
N ALA A 107 -24.21 -16.62 -5.62
CA ALA A 107 -24.69 -17.88 -6.21
C ALA A 107 -25.95 -18.46 -5.54
N ASN A 108 -26.45 -17.82 -4.48
CA ASN A 108 -27.52 -18.35 -3.63
C ASN A 108 -28.81 -17.51 -3.67
N ASP A 109 -29.20 -17.07 -4.87
CA ASP A 109 -30.60 -16.68 -5.19
C ASP A 109 -31.53 -17.91 -5.23
N SER A 110 -31.35 -18.84 -4.30
CA SER A 110 -32.33 -19.88 -4.02
C SER A 110 -33.35 -19.31 -3.03
N PRO A 111 -34.66 -19.44 -3.28
CA PRO A 111 -35.69 -18.86 -2.41
C PRO A 111 -35.55 -19.37 -0.97
N ALA A 112 -35.90 -18.52 -0.01
CA ALA A 112 -35.73 -18.73 1.42
C ALA A 112 -36.18 -20.14 1.86
N PRO A 113 -35.45 -20.80 2.78
CA PRO A 113 -35.83 -22.12 3.27
C PRO A 113 -37.19 -22.01 3.96
N GLN A 114 -38.19 -22.71 3.41
CA GLN A 114 -39.50 -22.87 4.04
C GLN A 114 -39.33 -23.69 5.33
N ALA A 115 -39.08 -23.01 6.45
CA ALA A 115 -39.08 -23.62 7.76
C ALA A 115 -40.48 -23.47 8.37
N ARG A 116 -41.17 -24.61 8.55
CA ARG A 116 -42.05 -24.97 9.69
C ARG A 116 -43.09 -25.99 9.21
N ASP A 117 -42.89 -27.28 9.55
CA ASP A 117 -43.99 -28.19 9.97
C ASP A 117 -43.56 -29.65 10.21
N VAL A 118 -42.34 -30.08 9.86
CA VAL A 118 -42.03 -31.54 9.88
C VAL A 118 -41.34 -32.06 11.15
N PHE A 119 -40.96 -31.22 12.12
CA PHE A 119 -40.17 -31.64 13.29
C PHE A 119 -40.93 -31.73 14.62
N GLN A 120 -42.24 -31.89 14.61
CA GLN A 120 -43.01 -32.30 15.80
C GLN A 120 -43.46 -33.75 15.68
N ARG A 121 -42.52 -34.69 15.79
CA ARG A 121 -42.86 -36.08 16.11
C ARG A 121 -42.57 -36.30 17.60
N SER A 122 -43.64 -36.60 18.32
CA SER A 122 -43.75 -36.85 19.76
C SER A 122 -42.51 -37.46 20.41
N VAL A 123 -41.97 -36.79 21.43
CA VAL A 123 -41.02 -37.38 22.39
C VAL A 123 -41.84 -38.03 23.50
N TRP A 124 -41.77 -39.35 23.62
CA TRP A 124 -42.30 -40.08 24.77
C TRP A 124 -41.25 -40.10 25.87
N VAL A 125 -41.50 -39.36 26.95
CA VAL A 125 -40.66 -39.38 28.15
C VAL A 125 -41.21 -40.45 29.08
N HIS A 126 -40.47 -41.55 29.27
CA HIS A 126 -40.75 -42.53 30.32
C HIS A 126 -40.15 -42.05 31.65
N PRO A 127 -40.93 -41.98 32.74
CA PRO A 127 -40.39 -41.66 34.05
C PRO A 127 -39.47 -42.80 34.53
N ALA A 128 -38.23 -42.44 34.85
CA ALA A 128 -37.28 -43.36 35.46
C ALA A 128 -37.59 -43.50 36.97
N ARG A 129 -38.15 -44.66 37.33
CA ARG A 129 -38.23 -45.28 38.68
C ARG A 129 -39.26 -44.71 39.67
N ARG A 130 -39.93 -45.65 40.36
CA ARG A 130 -40.88 -45.41 41.46
C ARG A 130 -40.12 -45.10 42.75
N THR A 131 -40.70 -44.26 43.59
CA THR A 131 -40.20 -43.77 44.88
C THR A 131 -40.23 -44.77 46.03
N ASP A 132 -40.43 -46.07 45.78
CA ASP A 132 -40.62 -47.09 46.84
C ASP A 132 -39.43 -48.06 47.01
N ASP A 133 -38.32 -47.86 46.30
CA ASP A 133 -37.14 -48.74 46.38
C ASP A 133 -36.06 -48.25 47.36
N PHE A 134 -36.43 -47.90 48.61
CA PHE A 134 -35.45 -47.81 49.71
C PHE A 134 -36.04 -48.29 51.05
N PRO A 135 -35.35 -49.20 51.78
CA PRO A 135 -35.62 -49.49 53.19
C PRO A 135 -35.05 -48.42 54.13
#